data_AF-A0A5J5ABA5-F1
#
_entry.id   AF-A0A5J5ABA5-F1
#
_cell.length_a   1.000
_cell.length_b   1.000
_cell.length_c   1.000
_cell.angle_alpha   90.00
_cell.angle_beta   90.00
_cell.angle_gamma   90.00
#
_symmetry.space_group_name_H-M   'P 1'
#
loop_
_entity.id
_entity.type
_entity.pdbx_description
1 polymer ?
#
loop_
_entity_poly.entity_id
_entity_poly.type
_entity_poly.pdbx_seq_one_letter_code
_entity_poly.pdbx_strand_id
1 'polypeptide(L)'
;MQVIEPAGLLIVNPNKMTKVGNQVSYRLLPGSPASPVLSNDVYPQICALFTKYQAWVTPYNRSEEWAGGLYADRSHGDDTLYIWTNRNRHRKQGYSVLAHIGLPPYPVLGRFSGDANAEWWV
;
A
#
# COMPACT_ATOMS: atom_id res chain seq x y z
N MET A 1 -10.07 23.68 -11.96
CA MET A 1 -8.90 22.89 -11.48
C MET A 1 -9.03 22.80 -9.97
N GLN A 2 -9.28 21.61 -9.42
CA GLN A 2 -9.28 21.43 -7.95
C GLN A 2 -7.83 21.43 -7.48
N VAL A 3 -7.46 22.44 -6.69
CA VAL A 3 -6.21 22.43 -5.94
C VAL A 3 -6.35 21.35 -4.89
N ILE A 4 -5.56 20.29 -5.02
CA ILE A 4 -5.52 19.20 -4.05
C ILE A 4 -4.63 19.71 -2.92
N GLU A 5 -5.20 20.02 -1.77
CA GLU A 5 -4.41 20.31 -0.57
C GLU A 5 -3.50 19.11 -0.27
N PRO A 6 -2.19 19.31 -0.04
CA PRO A 6 -1.28 18.22 0.28
C PRO A 6 -1.63 17.63 1.65
N ALA A 7 -2.49 16.61 1.66
CA ALA A 7 -2.84 15.87 2.85
C ALA A 7 -1.69 14.90 3.20
N GLY A 8 -1.01 15.17 4.31
CA GLY A 8 -0.04 14.23 4.87
C GLY A 8 -0.73 13.05 5.55
N LEU A 9 -0.23 11.82 5.31
CA LEU A 9 -0.73 10.64 6.01
C LEU A 9 -0.05 10.52 7.38
N LEU A 10 -0.82 10.72 8.46
CA LEU A 10 -0.36 10.68 9.84
C LEU A 10 -0.93 9.46 10.57
N ILE A 11 -0.05 8.67 11.18
CA ILE A 11 -0.40 7.53 12.02
C ILE A 11 -0.25 7.98 13.47
N VAL A 12 -1.37 8.10 14.18
CA VAL A 12 -1.40 8.64 15.54
C VAL A 12 -1.72 7.54 16.55
N ASN A 13 -1.00 7.54 17.67
CA ASN A 13 -1.39 6.78 18.85
C ASN A 13 -2.15 7.69 19.82
N PRO A 14 -3.49 7.59 19.90
CA PRO A 14 -4.29 8.47 20.76
C PRO A 14 -4.04 8.24 22.25
N ASN A 15 -3.50 7.06 22.62
CA ASN A 15 -3.28 6.67 24.02
C ASN A 15 -1.93 7.16 24.57
N LYS A 16 -1.07 7.76 23.75
CA LYS A 16 0.24 8.25 24.16
C LYS A 16 0.42 9.72 23.79
N MET A 17 0.81 10.51 24.78
CA MET A 17 1.14 11.92 24.65
C MET A 17 2.63 12.14 24.90
N THR A 18 3.20 13.14 24.21
CA THR A 18 4.53 13.67 24.50
C THR A 18 4.48 14.54 25.76
N LYS A 19 5.64 14.84 26.37
CA LYS A 19 5.72 15.71 27.56
C LYS A 19 5.13 17.11 27.34
N VAL A 20 5.06 17.55 26.08
CA VAL A 20 4.53 18.87 25.66
C VAL A 20 3.03 18.81 25.34
N GLY A 21 2.38 17.65 25.45
CA GLY A 21 0.93 17.48 25.28
C GLY A 21 0.47 17.10 23.86
N ASN A 22 1.38 16.87 22.92
CA ASN A 22 1.03 16.41 21.56
C ASN A 22 0.88 14.89 21.50
N GLN A 23 -0.06 14.39 20.70
CA GLN A 23 -0.20 12.96 20.44
C GLN A 23 1.04 12.41 19.72
N VAL A 24 1.54 11.27 20.19
CA VAL A 24 2.68 10.60 19.54
C VAL A 24 2.22 10.06 18.19
N SER A 25 2.93 10.44 17.13
CA SER A 25 2.56 10.08 15.77
C SER A 25 3.76 9.91 14.85
N TYR A 26 3.56 9.19 13.75
CA TYR A 26 4.48 9.04 12.65
C TYR A 26 3.83 9.56 11.38
N ARG A 27 4.58 10.33 10.58
CA ARG A 27 4.10 10.86 9.30
C ARG A 27 4.75 10.08 8.17
N LEU A 28 3.94 9.56 7.25
CA LEU A 28 4.43 9.01 6.00
C LEU A 28 4.66 10.15 5.01
N LEU A 29 5.86 10.21 4.44
CA LEU A 29 6.22 11.12 3.37
C LEU A 29 6.43 10.28 2.10
N PRO A 30 5.36 10.03 1.31
CA PRO A 30 5.49 9.25 0.09
C PRO A 30 6.27 10.03 -0.96
N GLY A 31 6.98 9.29 -1.81
CA GLY A 31 7.62 9.83 -3.01
C GLY A 31 6.61 10.21 -4.09
N SER A 32 7.06 10.27 -5.34
CA SER A 32 6.16 10.57 -6.46
C SER A 32 5.10 9.46 -6.58
N PRO A 33 3.81 9.84 -6.56
CA PRO A 33 2.75 8.88 -6.68
C PRO A 33 2.71 8.26 -8.08
N ALA A 34 2.74 6.93 -8.16
CA ALA A 34 2.45 6.20 -9.39
C ALA A 34 1.10 5.48 -9.28
N SER A 35 0.33 5.51 -10.37
CA SER A 35 -0.98 4.89 -10.48
C SER A 35 -0.95 3.81 -11.57
N PRO A 36 -1.71 2.71 -11.41
CA PRO A 36 -1.80 1.70 -12.45
C PRO A 36 -2.37 2.31 -13.73
N VAL A 37 -1.76 1.95 -14.87
CA VAL A 37 -2.20 2.38 -16.21
C VAL A 37 -3.28 1.45 -16.76
N LEU A 38 -3.34 0.21 -16.26
CA LEU A 38 -4.30 -0.78 -16.69
C LEU A 38 -5.71 -0.49 -16.15
N SER A 39 -6.73 -0.83 -16.94
CA SER A 39 -8.13 -0.76 -16.49
C SER A 39 -8.37 -1.77 -15.35
N ASN A 40 -9.23 -1.43 -14.40
CA ASN A 40 -9.54 -2.32 -13.26
C ASN A 40 -10.24 -3.62 -13.68
N ASP A 41 -10.77 -3.69 -14.91
CA ASP A 41 -11.52 -4.84 -15.41
C ASP A 41 -10.66 -5.87 -16.14
N VAL A 42 -9.36 -5.56 -16.38
CA VAL A 42 -8.47 -6.54 -17.01
C VAL A 42 -7.93 -7.51 -15.96
N TYR A 43 -7.91 -8.79 -16.31
CA TYR A 43 -7.47 -9.88 -15.43
C TYR A 43 -6.17 -9.62 -14.63
N PRO A 44 -5.06 -9.12 -15.22
CA PRO A 44 -3.85 -8.83 -14.43
C PRO A 44 -4.07 -7.72 -13.40
N GLN A 45 -4.89 -6.71 -13.72
CA GLN A 45 -5.20 -5.63 -12.80
C GLN A 45 -6.16 -6.08 -11.70
N ILE A 46 -7.08 -7.00 -11.99
CA ILE A 46 -7.97 -7.63 -10.98
C ILE A 46 -7.13 -8.35 -9.92
N CYS A 47 -6.12 -9.12 -10.33
CA CYS A 47 -5.20 -9.78 -9.39
C CYS A 47 -4.34 -8.79 -8.60
N ALA A 48 -4.02 -7.65 -9.22
CA ALA A 48 -3.19 -6.58 -8.65
C ALA A 48 -4.00 -5.38 -8.12
N LEU A 49 -5.29 -5.56 -7.79
CA LEU A 49 -6.19 -4.47 -7.36
C LEU A 49 -5.69 -3.71 -6.13
N PHE A 50 -4.80 -4.31 -5.33
CA PHE A 50 -4.10 -3.64 -4.24
C PHE A 50 -3.25 -2.45 -4.71
N THR A 51 -2.87 -2.34 -5.99
CA THR A 51 -2.13 -1.19 -6.53
C THR A 51 -3.00 0.02 -6.83
N LYS A 52 -4.34 -0.10 -6.75
CA LYS A 52 -5.29 0.97 -7.04
C LYS A 52 -5.13 2.20 -6.13
N TYR A 53 -4.72 1.98 -4.88
CA TYR A 53 -4.39 3.04 -3.93
C TYR A 53 -2.95 2.86 -3.44
N GLN A 54 -2.31 3.98 -3.08
CA GLN A 54 -0.91 3.99 -2.68
C GLN A 54 -0.69 3.65 -1.21
N ALA A 55 -1.74 3.78 -0.42
CA ALA A 55 -1.75 3.49 1.00
C ALA A 55 -3.07 2.81 1.36
N TRP A 56 -2.97 1.74 2.15
CA TRP A 56 -4.11 1.00 2.69
C TRP A 56 -4.00 0.93 4.20
N VAL A 57 -5.12 1.13 4.89
CA VAL A 57 -5.21 0.96 6.34
C VAL A 57 -6.21 -0.14 6.64
N THR A 58 -5.75 -1.25 7.19
CA THR A 58 -6.59 -2.38 7.58
C THR A 58 -6.48 -2.65 9.08
N PRO A 59 -7.55 -3.16 9.72
CA PRO A 59 -7.42 -3.80 11.03
C PRO A 59 -6.44 -4.96 10.94
N TYR A 60 -5.57 -5.11 11.94
CA TYR A 60 -4.62 -6.22 11.97
C TYR A 60 -5.36 -7.57 12.00
N ASN A 61 -4.98 -8.45 11.08
CA ASN A 61 -5.44 -9.84 11.06
C ASN A 61 -4.26 -10.74 10.67
N ARG A 62 -4.01 -11.78 11.47
CA ARG A 62 -2.86 -12.69 11.28
C ARG A 62 -2.93 -13.46 9.97
N SER A 63 -4.12 -13.72 9.44
CA SER A 63 -4.31 -14.44 8.19
C SER A 63 -4.24 -13.56 6.94
N GLU A 64 -4.17 -12.23 7.10
CA GLU A 64 -4.19 -11.24 6.01
C GLU A 64 -2.79 -10.67 5.77
N GLU A 65 -1.85 -11.53 5.35
CA GLU A 65 -0.43 -11.20 5.20
C GLU A 65 -0.04 -10.78 3.77
N TRP A 66 -0.65 -11.41 2.76
CA TRP A 66 -0.26 -11.27 1.36
C TRP A 66 -1.24 -10.40 0.57
N ALA A 67 -0.80 -9.24 0.06
CA ALA A 67 -1.71 -8.28 -0.60
C ALA A 67 -2.42 -8.82 -1.86
N GLY A 68 -1.81 -9.79 -2.55
CA GLY A 68 -2.39 -10.51 -3.69
C GLY A 68 -3.15 -11.79 -3.33
N GLY A 69 -3.28 -12.10 -2.04
CA GLY A 69 -3.83 -13.35 -1.52
C GLY A 69 -2.77 -14.43 -1.31
N LEU A 70 -3.17 -15.51 -0.62
CA LEU A 70 -2.27 -16.62 -0.27
C LEU A 70 -1.68 -17.33 -1.51
N TYR A 71 -2.46 -17.41 -2.59
CA TYR A 71 -2.05 -18.02 -3.86
C TYR A 71 -2.19 -17.01 -4.99
N ALA A 72 -1.05 -16.55 -5.52
CA ALA A 72 -1.01 -15.56 -6.60
C ALA A 72 -1.09 -16.21 -8.01
N ASP A 73 -0.59 -17.43 -8.16
CA ASP A 73 -0.62 -18.12 -9.46
C ASP A 73 -2.05 -18.47 -9.87
N ARG A 74 -2.43 -18.05 -11.08
CA ARG A 74 -3.78 -18.17 -11.65
C ARG A 74 -4.91 -17.70 -10.70
N SER A 75 -4.61 -16.76 -9.82
CA SER A 75 -5.61 -16.17 -8.94
C SER A 75 -6.73 -15.51 -9.74
N HIS A 76 -7.95 -15.53 -9.23
CA HIS A 76 -9.07 -14.79 -9.81
C HIS A 76 -9.26 -13.40 -9.16
N GLY A 77 -8.40 -13.03 -8.20
CA GLY A 77 -8.47 -11.76 -7.47
C GLY A 77 -9.41 -11.77 -6.26
N ASP A 78 -9.94 -12.94 -5.89
CA ASP A 78 -10.97 -13.10 -4.85
C ASP A 78 -10.44 -12.94 -3.41
N ASP A 79 -9.13 -13.06 -3.20
CA ASP A 79 -8.48 -12.98 -1.89
C ASP A 79 -7.45 -11.86 -1.80
N THR A 80 -7.72 -10.71 -2.44
CA THR A 80 -6.79 -9.58 -2.45
C THR A 80 -7.06 -8.60 -1.29
N LEU A 81 -6.07 -7.74 -0.99
CA LEU A 81 -6.20 -6.64 -0.02
C LEU A 81 -7.41 -5.73 -0.31
N TYR A 82 -7.74 -5.57 -1.60
CA TYR A 82 -8.93 -4.83 -2.01
C TYR A 82 -10.23 -5.50 -1.51
N ILE A 83 -10.34 -6.82 -1.64
CA ILE A 83 -11.49 -7.57 -1.11
C ILE A 83 -11.54 -7.48 0.41
N TRP A 84 -10.39 -7.62 1.09
CA TRP A 84 -10.33 -7.58 2.56
C TRP A 84 -10.76 -6.23 3.14
N THR A 85 -10.39 -5.14 2.48
CA THR A 85 -10.74 -3.76 2.86
C THR A 85 -12.19 -3.44 2.54
N ASN A 86 -12.73 -3.96 1.43
CA ASN A 86 -14.12 -3.74 1.02
C ASN A 86 -15.16 -4.43 1.93
N ARG A 87 -14.73 -5.33 2.84
CA ARG A 87 -15.58 -5.92 3.89
C ARG A 87 -16.06 -4.91 4.95
N ASN A 88 -15.71 -3.62 4.81
CA ASN A 88 -16.14 -2.48 5.62
C ASN A 88 -16.17 -2.77 7.14
N ARG A 89 -15.07 -3.37 7.64
CA ARG A 89 -14.93 -3.70 9.06
C ARG A 89 -14.73 -2.41 9.84
N HIS A 90 -15.47 -2.25 10.93
CA HIS A 90 -15.34 -1.09 11.79
C HIS A 90 -13.90 -1.00 12.30
N ARG A 91 -13.27 0.16 12.08
CA ARG A 91 -11.96 0.47 12.64
C ARG A 91 -12.10 0.64 14.15
N LYS A 92 -11.87 -0.43 14.91
CA LYS A 92 -11.70 -0.34 16.37
C LYS A 92 -10.37 0.34 16.68
N GLN A 93 -10.32 1.09 17.79
CA GLN A 93 -9.05 1.50 18.39
C GLN A 93 -8.29 0.21 18.76
N GLY A 94 -7.22 -0.08 18.02
CA GLY A 94 -6.48 -1.33 18.09
C GLY A 94 -5.34 -1.34 17.08
N TYR A 95 -4.68 -2.50 16.92
CA TYR A 95 -3.60 -2.65 15.96
C TYR A 95 -4.13 -2.52 14.53
N SER A 96 -3.51 -1.64 13.74
CA SER A 96 -3.81 -1.45 12.32
C SER A 96 -2.52 -1.58 11.53
N VAL A 97 -2.60 -2.11 10.31
CA VAL A 97 -1.47 -2.24 9.41
C VAL A 97 -1.59 -1.18 8.33
N LEU A 98 -0.48 -0.51 8.03
CA LEU A 98 -0.36 0.39 6.90
C LEU A 98 0.48 -0.31 5.83
N ALA A 99 -0.10 -0.52 4.65
CA ALA A 99 0.64 -0.96 3.48
C ALA A 99 0.85 0.23 2.54
N HIS A 100 2.10 0.47 2.11
CA HIS A 100 2.46 1.49 1.13
C HIS A 100 3.03 0.83 -0.12
N ILE A 101 2.61 1.28 -1.29
CA ILE A 101 3.02 0.69 -2.58
C ILE A 101 3.87 1.71 -3.35
N GLY A 102 5.10 1.32 -3.66
CA GLY A 102 6.00 2.07 -4.55
C GLY A 102 6.01 1.43 -5.93
N LEU A 103 5.45 2.13 -6.92
CA LEU A 103 5.65 1.77 -8.32
C LEU A 103 6.67 2.74 -8.93
N PRO A 104 7.74 2.26 -9.60
CA PRO A 104 8.64 3.15 -10.30
C PRO A 104 7.87 3.80 -11.46
N PRO A 105 7.92 5.14 -11.60
CA PRO A 105 7.11 5.82 -12.61
C PRO A 105 7.47 5.43 -14.05
N TYR A 106 8.71 4.99 -14.30
CA TYR A 106 9.17 4.39 -15.57
C TYR A 106 10.40 3.52 -15.32
N PRO A 107 10.70 2.49 -16.14
CA PRO A 107 12.04 1.91 -16.15
C PRO A 107 13.02 3.01 -16.59
N VAL A 108 13.93 3.40 -15.70
CA VAL A 108 15.11 4.15 -16.12
C VAL A 108 15.89 3.22 -17.04
N LEU A 109 16.19 3.65 -18.26
CA LEU A 109 17.09 2.97 -19.19
C LEU A 109 18.52 2.98 -18.60
N GLY A 110 18.75 2.16 -17.58
CA GLY A 110 20.08 1.70 -17.23
C GLY A 110 20.48 0.66 -18.26
N ARG A 111 21.57 0.90 -18.99
CA ARG A 111 22.19 -0.14 -19.83
C ARG A 111 22.39 -1.38 -18.96
N PHE A 112 21.76 -2.48 -19.33
CA PHE A 112 22.11 -3.80 -18.81
C PHE A 112 23.51 -4.16 -19.34
N SER A 113 24.55 -3.86 -18.56
CA SER A 113 25.82 -4.57 -18.65
C SER A 113 25.67 -5.81 -17.79
N GLY A 114 25.79 -6.98 -18.40
CA GLY A 114 25.50 -8.28 -17.78
C GLY A 114 26.55 -8.71 -16.76
N ASP A 115 26.61 -8.04 -15.61
CA ASP A 115 27.32 -8.52 -14.45
C ASP A 115 26.32 -9.17 -13.48
N ALA A 116 26.41 -10.48 -13.37
CA ALA A 116 25.47 -11.39 -12.71
C ALA A 116 25.47 -11.36 -11.17
N ASN A 117 25.61 -10.18 -10.56
CA ASN A 117 25.69 -10.04 -9.08
C ASN A 117 24.82 -8.91 -8.50
N ALA A 118 23.77 -8.46 -9.20
CA ALA A 118 22.81 -7.56 -8.60
C ALA A 118 21.82 -8.34 -7.71
N GLU A 119 22.14 -8.43 -6.42
CA GLU A 119 21.17 -8.79 -5.38
C GLU A 119 20.13 -7.68 -5.27
N TRP A 120 18.89 -7.98 -5.69
CA TRP A 120 17.76 -7.08 -5.58
C TRP A 120 17.03 -7.35 -4.26
N TRP A 121 17.28 -6.50 -3.26
CA TRP A 121 16.36 -6.35 -2.13
C TRP A 121 15.72 -4.96 -2.20
N VAL A 122 14.40 -4.94 -2.34
CA VAL A 122 13.54 -3.83 -1.93
C VAL A 122 12.73 -4.31 -0.73
#